data_AF-A0A2S5TEJ6-F1
#
_entry.id   AF-A0A2S5TEJ6-F1
#
_cell.length_a   1.000
_cell.length_b   1.000
_cell.length_c   1.000
_cell.angle_alpha   90.00
_cell.angle_beta   90.00
_cell.angle_gamma   90.00
#
_symmetry.space_group_name_H-M   'P 1'
#
loop_
_entity.id
_entity.type
_entity.pdbx_description
1 polymer ?
#
loop_
_entity_poly.entity_id
_entity_poly.type
_entity_poly.pdbx_seq_one_letter_code
_entity_poly.pdbx_strand_id
1 'polypeptide(L)'
;MNLNTLLLLVLFAAFGALSLVAIAEHGYVGIFIHLFQNTAGWQALADLGIACLLIMVWMVGDARRSGRNAWPYLLLTAAAGSFGPLLYLLVGQFSGAKARHALA
;
A
#
# COMPACT_ATOMS: atom_id res chain seq x y z
N MET A 1 8.44 18.87 -7.46
CA MET A 1 7.93 17.51 -7.12
C MET A 1 8.22 16.59 -8.29
N ASN A 2 8.77 15.40 -8.05
CA ASN A 2 9.06 14.44 -9.12
C ASN A 2 7.74 13.82 -9.62
N LEU A 3 7.65 13.51 -10.93
CA LEU A 3 6.46 12.89 -11.53
C LEU A 3 6.02 11.62 -10.78
N ASN A 4 6.97 10.78 -10.38
CA ASN A 4 6.69 9.55 -9.62
C ASN A 4 6.05 9.84 -8.25
N THR A 5 6.47 10.92 -7.57
CA THR A 5 5.86 11.33 -6.29
C THR A 5 4.44 11.83 -6.50
N LEU A 6 4.19 12.58 -7.58
CA LEU A 6 2.85 13.05 -7.93
C LEU A 6 1.92 11.86 -8.23
N LEU A 7 2.38 10.90 -9.04
CA LEU A 7 1.62 9.69 -9.37
C LEU A 7 1.26 8.87 -8.12
N LEU A 8 2.22 8.68 -7.21
CA LEU A 8 1.96 7.96 -5.95
C LEU A 8 0.95 8.69 -5.07
N LEU A 9 1.01 10.03 -4.99
CA LEU A 9 0.03 10.82 -4.24
C LEU A 9 -1.37 10.75 -4.84
N VAL A 10 -1.48 10.87 -6.16
CA VAL A 10 -2.77 10.77 -6.87
C VAL A 10 -3.36 9.38 -6.67
N LEU A 11 -2.55 8.32 -6.83
CA LEU A 11 -3.01 6.95 -6.63
C LEU A 11 -3.45 6.70 -5.17
N PHE A 12 -2.66 7.18 -4.20
CA PHE A 12 -3.01 7.08 -2.78
C PHE A 12 -4.32 7.83 -2.46
N ALA A 13 -4.49 9.04 -2.97
CA ALA A 13 -5.70 9.83 -2.74
C ALA A 13 -6.94 9.21 -3.40
N ALA A 14 -6.82 8.77 -4.66
CA ALA A 14 -7.92 8.15 -5.39
C ALA A 14 -8.35 6.82 -4.75
N PHE A 15 -7.38 5.96 -4.40
CA PHE A 15 -7.68 4.70 -3.72
C PHE A 15 -8.20 4.92 -2.30
N GLY A 16 -7.67 5.92 -1.59
CA GLY A 16 -8.17 6.37 -0.29
C GLY A 16 -9.64 6.81 -0.37
N ALA A 17 -10.00 7.64 -1.34
CA ALA A 17 -11.37 8.09 -1.55
C ALA A 17 -12.31 6.92 -1.84
N LEU A 18 -11.92 6.03 -2.74
CA LEU A 18 -12.70 4.82 -3.04
C LEU A 18 -12.90 3.94 -1.78
N SER A 19 -11.83 3.76 -1.01
CA SER A 19 -11.88 2.96 0.23
C SER A 19 -12.80 3.59 1.29
N LEU A 20 -12.77 4.91 1.42
CA LEU A 20 -13.67 5.63 2.33
C LEU A 20 -15.14 5.49 1.93
N VAL A 21 -15.45 5.58 0.63
CA VAL A 21 -16.81 5.34 0.12
C VAL A 21 -17.26 3.91 0.42
N ALA A 22 -16.42 2.92 0.12
CA ALA A 22 -16.74 1.52 0.39
C ALA A 22 -16.97 1.25 1.88
N ILE A 23 -16.14 1.83 2.77
CA ILE A 23 -16.31 1.72 4.23
C ILE A 23 -17.57 2.47 4.69
N ALA A 24 -17.90 3.62 4.10
CA ALA A 24 -19.10 4.36 4.47
C ALA A 24 -20.39 3.61 4.10
N GLU A 25 -20.40 2.92 2.96
CA GLU A 25 -21.58 2.19 2.47
C GLU A 25 -21.72 0.79 3.08
N HIS A 26 -20.62 0.05 3.23
CA HIS A 26 -20.65 -1.37 3.57
C HIS A 26 -19.96 -1.68 4.91
N GLY A 27 -19.23 -0.73 5.48
CA GLY A 27 -18.36 -0.96 6.64
C GLY A 27 -17.11 -1.77 6.28
N TYR A 28 -16.09 -1.70 7.13
CA TYR A 28 -14.83 -2.42 6.90
C TYR A 28 -15.03 -3.94 6.80
N VAL A 29 -15.84 -4.52 7.69
CA VAL A 29 -16.13 -5.97 7.68
C VAL A 29 -17.06 -6.35 6.52
N GLY A 30 -17.99 -5.47 6.12
CA GLY A 30 -18.93 -5.76 5.04
C GLY A 30 -18.26 -5.92 3.68
N ILE A 31 -17.11 -5.26 3.46
CA ILE A 31 -16.26 -5.49 2.29
C ILE A 31 -15.86 -6.97 2.21
N PHE A 32 -15.33 -7.54 3.29
CA PHE A 32 -14.94 -8.95 3.33
C PHE A 32 -16.14 -9.88 3.14
N ILE A 33 -17.27 -9.58 3.80
CA ILE A 33 -18.49 -10.38 3.64
C ILE A 33 -18.88 -10.45 2.16
N HIS A 34 -18.81 -9.33 1.44
CA HIS A 34 -19.12 -9.28 0.00
C HIS A 34 -18.16 -10.15 -0.82
N LEU A 35 -16.86 -10.13 -0.51
CA LEU A 35 -15.88 -10.98 -1.18
C LEU A 35 -16.11 -12.48 -0.88
N PHE A 36 -16.70 -12.84 0.26
CA PHE A 36 -16.99 -14.23 0.58
C PHE A 36 -18.28 -14.80 -0.03
N GLN A 37 -19.11 -13.96 -0.68
CA GLN A 37 -20.42 -14.41 -1.20
C GLN A 37 -20.33 -15.32 -2.43
N ASN A 38 -19.24 -15.27 -3.20
CA ASN A 38 -19.10 -16.07 -4.41
C ASN A 38 -17.63 -16.45 -4.68
N THR A 39 -17.44 -17.41 -5.58
CA THR A 39 -16.12 -17.93 -5.96
C THR A 39 -15.24 -16.88 -6.64
N ALA A 40 -15.82 -15.87 -7.30
CA ALA A 40 -15.07 -14.77 -7.90
C ALA A 40 -14.43 -13.87 -6.83
N GLY A 41 -15.17 -13.57 -5.75
CA GLY A 41 -14.66 -12.81 -4.62
C GLY A 41 -13.59 -13.57 -3.84
N TRP A 42 -13.71 -14.90 -3.72
CA TRP A 42 -12.65 -15.74 -3.15
C TRP A 42 -11.37 -15.67 -3.96
N GLN A 43 -11.48 -15.76 -5.29
CA GLN A 43 -10.33 -15.62 -6.18
C GLN A 43 -9.68 -14.24 -6.04
N ALA A 44 -10.48 -13.17 -6.01
CA ALA A 44 -9.96 -11.80 -5.85
C ALA A 44 -9.29 -11.60 -4.47
N LEU A 45 -9.84 -12.16 -3.40
CA LEU A 45 -9.24 -12.10 -2.06
C LEU A 45 -7.91 -12.86 -2.01
N ALA A 46 -7.85 -14.04 -2.61
CA ALA A 46 -6.65 -14.85 -2.67
C ALA A 46 -5.55 -14.16 -3.49
N ASP A 47 -5.90 -13.62 -4.67
CA ASP A 47 -4.97 -12.86 -5.51
C ASP A 47 -4.41 -11.64 -4.78
N LEU A 48 -5.28 -10.84 -4.15
CA LEU A 48 -4.88 -9.68 -3.35
C LEU A 48 -3.97 -10.09 -2.18
N GLY A 49 -4.30 -11.18 -1.48
CA GLY A 49 -3.49 -11.72 -0.38
C GLY A 49 -2.09 -12.14 -0.85
N ILE A 50 -2.00 -12.88 -1.95
CA ILE A 50 -0.72 -13.31 -2.54
C ILE A 50 0.08 -12.08 -3.00
N ALA A 51 -0.54 -11.14 -3.71
CA ALA A 51 0.12 -9.91 -4.13
C ALA A 51 0.67 -9.13 -2.94
N CYS A 52 -0.09 -8.99 -1.85
CA CYS A 52 0.37 -8.34 -0.63
C CYS A 52 1.56 -9.07 -0.01
N LEU A 53 1.54 -10.41 0.07
CA LEU A 53 2.65 -11.20 0.59
C LEU A 53 3.92 -11.04 -0.24
N LEU A 54 3.81 -11.11 -1.58
CA LEU A 54 4.94 -10.90 -2.48
C LEU A 54 5.55 -9.51 -2.29
N ILE A 55 4.71 -8.48 -2.19
CA ILE A 55 5.15 -7.11 -1.96
C ILE A 55 5.79 -6.96 -0.57
N MET A 56 5.24 -7.57 0.47
CA MET A 56 5.84 -7.58 1.81
C MET A 56 7.25 -8.19 1.80
N VAL A 57 7.44 -9.33 1.12
CA VAL A 57 8.75 -9.97 0.98
C VAL A 57 9.73 -9.04 0.26
N TRP A 58 9.29 -8.41 -0.83
CA TRP A 58 10.09 -7.42 -1.55
C TRP A 58 10.46 -6.22 -0.65
N MET A 59 9.51 -5.66 0.11
CA MET A 59 9.72 -4.53 1.01
C MET A 59 10.76 -4.85 2.09
N VAL A 60 10.75 -6.07 2.65
CA VAL A 60 11.77 -6.49 3.63
C VAL A 60 13.16 -6.50 2.99
N GLY A 61 13.29 -7.01 1.76
CA GLY A 61 14.54 -7.00 1.02
C GLY A 61 15.03 -5.58 0.70
N ASP A 62 14.14 -4.72 0.22
CA ASP A 62 14.45 -3.32 -0.10
C ASP A 62 14.84 -2.51 1.13
N ALA A 63 14.10 -2.67 2.23
CA ALA A 63 14.36 -1.95 3.48
C ALA A 63 15.69 -2.36 4.11
N ARG A 64 16.07 -3.64 4.01
CA ARG A 64 17.40 -4.12 4.42
C ARG A 64 18.53 -3.47 3.61
N ARG A 65 18.34 -3.25 2.31
CA ARG A 65 19.34 -2.61 1.43
C ARG A 65 19.46 -1.12 1.66
N SER A 66 18.35 -0.45 1.95
CA SER A 66 18.29 1.00 2.15
C SER A 66 18.36 1.43 3.63
N GLY A 67 18.52 0.48 4.57
CA GLY A 67 18.62 0.75 6.01
C GLY A 67 17.34 1.28 6.65
N ARG A 68 16.17 1.02 6.05
CA ARG A 68 14.86 1.51 6.49
C ARG A 68 14.14 0.46 7.34
N ASN A 69 13.24 0.90 8.21
CA ASN A 69 12.37 -0.02 8.96
C ASN A 69 11.09 -0.35 8.17
N ALA A 70 10.93 -1.60 7.74
CA ALA A 70 9.75 -2.06 6.97
C ALA A 70 8.52 -2.38 7.85
N TRP A 71 8.72 -2.73 9.13
CA TRP A 71 7.67 -3.24 10.02
C TRP A 71 6.36 -2.45 10.06
N PRO A 72 6.35 -1.11 10.23
CA PRO A 72 5.08 -0.37 10.28
C PRO A 72 4.30 -0.49 8.97
N TYR A 73 5.00 -0.57 7.84
CA TYR A 73 4.40 -0.72 6.54
C TYR A 73 3.91 -2.15 6.30
N LEU A 74 4.60 -3.18 6.81
CA LEU A 74 4.14 -4.57 6.73
C LEU A 74 2.82 -4.77 7.49
N LEU A 75 2.73 -4.22 8.70
CA LEU A 75 1.50 -4.26 9.49
C LEU A 75 0.36 -3.52 8.78
N LEU A 76 0.66 -2.36 8.18
CA LEU A 76 -0.30 -1.62 7.39
C LEU A 76 -0.73 -2.40 6.14
N THR A 77 0.20 -3.10 5.46
CA THR A 77 -0.14 -3.95 4.30
C THR A 77 -1.03 -5.11 4.73
N ALA A 78 -0.82 -5.69 5.91
CA ALA A 78 -1.63 -6.80 6.39
C ALA A 78 -3.06 -6.36 6.73
N ALA A 79 -3.23 -5.18 7.31
CA ALA A 79 -4.54 -4.66 7.72
C ALA A 79 -5.30 -3.94 6.59
N ALA A 80 -4.58 -3.26 5.70
CA ALA A 80 -5.15 -2.35 4.72
C ALA A 80 -4.71 -2.68 3.27
N GLY A 81 -4.03 -3.80 3.03
CA GLY A 81 -3.63 -4.21 1.69
C GLY A 81 -2.64 -3.24 1.05
N SER A 82 -2.98 -2.69 -0.11
CA SER A 82 -2.08 -1.85 -0.91
C SER A 82 -1.71 -0.49 -0.29
N PHE A 83 -2.34 -0.07 0.81
CA PHE A 83 -1.97 1.16 1.54
C PHE A 83 -0.55 1.09 2.12
N GLY A 84 -0.11 -0.07 2.62
CA GLY A 84 1.22 -0.24 3.20
C GLY A 84 2.37 0.01 2.21
N PRO A 85 2.36 -0.65 1.02
CA PRO A 85 3.39 -0.45 0.00
C PRO A 85 3.37 0.95 -0.61
N LEU A 86 2.17 1.51 -0.82
CA LEU A 86 2.00 2.89 -1.31
C LEU A 86 2.69 3.89 -0.36
N LEU A 87 2.44 3.75 0.94
CA LEU A 87 3.05 4.62 1.95
C LEU A 87 4.57 4.38 2.05
N TYR A 88 5.02 3.12 1.95
CA TYR A 88 6.45 2.78 1.98
C TYR A 88 7.24 3.46 0.85
N LEU A 89 6.70 3.39 -0.38
CA LEU A 89 7.27 4.03 -1.55
C LEU A 89 7.24 5.55 -1.43
N LEU A 90 6.10 6.12 -1.00
CA LEU A 90 5.94 7.56 -0.84
C LEU A 90 6.96 8.14 0.15
N VAL A 91 7.11 7.54 1.32
CA VAL A 91 8.13 7.95 2.31
C VAL A 91 9.54 7.79 1.75
N GLY A 92 9.80 6.75 0.97
CA GLY A 92 11.11 6.52 0.35
C GLY A 92 11.50 7.62 -0.63
N GLN A 93 10.54 8.10 -1.41
CA GLN A 93 10.74 9.19 -2.35
C GLN A 93 11.05 10.51 -1.64
N PHE A 94 10.42 10.78 -0.49
CA PHE A 94 10.72 11.97 0.31
C PHE A 94 12.12 11.92 0.95
N SER A 95 12.52 10.76 1.50
CA SER A 95 13.87 10.58 2.03
C SER A 95 14.96 10.75 0.95
N GLY A 96 14.74 10.17 -0.23
CA GLY A 96 15.65 10.31 -1.37
C GLY A 96 15.72 11.73 -1.94
N ALA A 97 14.60 12.48 -1.95
CA ALA A 97 14.59 13.87 -2.38
C ALA A 97 15.39 14.77 -1.42
N LYS A 98 15.28 14.55 -0.11
CA LYS A 98 16.01 15.31 0.91
C LYS A 98 17.52 15.11 0.80
N ALA A 99 17.98 13.88 0.53
CA ALA A 99 19.40 13.58 0.34
C ALA A 99 20.00 14.28 -0.88
N ARG A 100 19.26 14.40 -1.99
CA ARG A 100 19.73 15.11 -3.20
C ARG A 100 19.88 16.61 -2.97
N HIS A 101 18.95 17.21 -2.22
CA HIS A 101 19.03 18.64 -1.89
C HIS A 101 20.16 18.97 -0.91
N ALA A 102 20.62 18.02 -0.10
CA ALA A 102 21.75 18.24 0.82
C ALA A 102 23.12 18.17 0.13
N LEU A 103 23.19 17.67 -1.11
CA LEU A 103 24.42 17.49 -1.89
C LEU A 103 24.55 18.53 -3.03
N ALA A 104 23.59 19.44 -3.18
CA ALA A 104 23.56 20.51 -4.18
C ALA A 104 23.77 21.87 -3.51
#